data_AF-A0A961EEP5-F1
#
_entry.id   AF-A0A961EEP5-F1
#
_cell.length_a   1.000
_cell.length_b   1.000
_cell.length_c   1.000
_cell.angle_alpha   90.00
_cell.angle_beta   90.00
_cell.angle_gamma   90.00
#
_symmetry.space_group_name_H-M   'P 1'
#
loop_
_entity.id
_entity.type
_entity.pdbx_description
1 polymer ?
#
loop_
_entity_poly.entity_id
_entity_poly.type
_entity_poly.pdbx_seq_one_letter_code
_entity_poly.pdbx_strand_id
1 'polypeptide(L)'
;MEAMSAPESTESDDTAVTAALRTVLDGPWHETREMVRENIDRAELLPDPSRTLDQARAQILDTMRSLAGNGFAAPGFAADHGGTGDVGAAVTGIETLGYADLSLMVKSG
;
A
#
# COMPACT_ATOMS: atom_id res chain seq x y z
N MET A 1 28.10 0.27 45.12
CA MET A 1 28.19 0.41 43.66
C MET A 1 27.18 -0.57 43.10
N GLU A 2 25.93 -0.15 43.05
CA GLU A 2 24.81 -1.00 42.63
C GLU A 2 24.83 -1.02 41.09
N ALA A 3 25.07 -2.19 40.52
CA ALA A 3 25.04 -2.37 39.08
C ALA A 3 23.60 -2.16 38.62
N MET A 4 23.37 -1.05 37.92
CA MET A 4 22.10 -0.76 37.27
C MET A 4 21.93 -1.78 36.14
N SER A 5 21.10 -2.79 36.37
CA SER A 5 20.76 -3.80 35.38
C SER A 5 20.17 -3.13 34.14
N ALA A 6 20.62 -3.52 32.96
CA ALA A 6 20.06 -3.06 31.69
C ALA A 6 18.56 -3.43 31.63
N PRO A 7 17.69 -2.58 31.04
CA PRO A 7 16.28 -2.91 30.90
C PRO A 7 16.15 -4.11 29.96
N GLU A 8 15.63 -5.21 30.50
CA GLU A 8 15.24 -6.40 29.76
C GLU A 8 13.77 -6.21 29.34
N SER A 9 13.48 -6.30 28.02
CA SER A 9 12.15 -6.30 27.36
C SER A 9 11.62 -4.99 26.71
N THR A 10 12.40 -4.27 25.89
CA THR A 10 11.89 -3.07 25.17
C THR A 10 11.30 -3.36 23.78
N GLU A 11 11.78 -4.38 23.07
CA GLU A 11 11.51 -4.58 21.64
C GLU A 11 10.03 -4.92 21.32
N SER A 12 9.36 -5.65 22.24
CA SER A 12 7.94 -5.99 22.12
C SER A 12 7.02 -4.80 22.37
N ASP A 13 7.39 -3.91 23.30
CA ASP A 13 6.61 -2.72 23.62
C ASP A 13 6.71 -1.68 22.48
N ASP A 14 7.90 -1.51 21.90
CA ASP A 14 8.11 -0.59 20.77
C ASP A 14 7.33 -1.02 19.51
N THR A 15 7.25 -2.33 19.24
CA THR A 15 6.47 -2.87 18.12
C THR A 15 4.97 -2.62 18.32
N ALA A 16 4.46 -2.84 19.55
CA ALA A 16 3.07 -2.59 19.87
C ALA A 16 2.71 -1.09 19.76
N VAL A 17 3.58 -0.20 20.23
CA VAL A 17 3.39 1.25 20.12
C VAL A 17 3.40 1.68 18.65
N THR A 18 4.31 1.15 17.83
CA THR A 18 4.40 1.47 16.41
C THR A 18 3.13 1.07 15.66
N ALA A 19 2.61 -0.14 15.92
CA ALA A 19 1.35 -0.61 15.33
C ALA A 19 0.16 0.25 15.76
N ALA A 20 0.09 0.65 17.04
CA ALA A 20 -0.96 1.52 17.55
C ALA A 20 -0.91 2.92 16.90
N LEU A 21 0.28 3.52 16.80
CA LEU A 21 0.48 4.81 16.14
C LEU A 21 0.08 4.74 14.67
N ARG A 22 0.46 3.68 13.95
CA ARG A 22 0.06 3.47 12.56
C ARG A 22 -1.46 3.44 12.42
N THR A 23 -2.14 2.64 13.26
CA THR A 23 -3.60 2.51 13.24
C THR A 23 -4.28 3.86 13.45
N VAL A 24 -3.80 4.64 14.43
CA VAL A 24 -4.33 5.98 14.73
C VAL A 24 -4.10 6.94 13.58
N LEU A 25 -2.92 6.91 12.95
CA LEU A 25 -2.56 7.82 11.85
C LEU A 25 -3.26 7.48 10.53
N ASP A 26 -3.46 6.19 10.22
CA ASP A 26 -4.21 5.79 9.04
C ASP A 26 -5.72 6.10 9.18
N GLY A 27 -6.21 6.16 10.42
CA GLY A 27 -7.56 6.57 10.75
C GLY A 27 -8.62 5.63 10.14
N PRO A 28 -9.72 6.17 9.57
CA PRO A 28 -10.80 5.36 9.01
C PRO A 28 -10.38 4.41 7.87
N TRP A 29 -9.24 4.68 7.24
CA TRP A 29 -8.77 3.94 6.06
C TRP A 29 -7.64 2.95 6.39
N HIS A 30 -7.40 2.65 7.67
CA HIS A 30 -6.37 1.71 8.11
C HIS A 30 -6.41 0.39 7.35
N GLU A 31 -7.56 -0.27 7.28
CA GLU A 31 -7.74 -1.55 6.57
C GLU A 31 -7.39 -1.43 5.07
N THR A 32 -7.79 -0.34 4.42
CA THR A 32 -7.44 -0.10 3.01
C THR A 32 -5.94 0.04 2.84
N ARG A 33 -5.28 0.80 3.71
CA ARG A 33 -3.83 1.03 3.64
C ARG A 33 -3.04 -0.23 4.00
N GLU A 34 -3.45 -1.01 5.00
CA GLU A 34 -2.83 -2.30 5.33
C GLU A 34 -2.94 -3.28 4.16
N MET A 35 -4.13 -3.43 3.58
CA MET A 35 -4.32 -4.28 2.40
C MET A 35 -3.36 -3.87 1.27
N VAL A 36 -3.23 -2.57 0.98
CA VAL A 36 -2.29 -2.10 -0.06
C VAL A 36 -0.86 -2.46 0.34
N ARG A 37 -0.45 -2.17 1.59
CA ARG A 37 0.92 -2.41 2.08
C ARG A 37 1.34 -3.88 2.00
N GLU A 38 0.45 -4.80 2.36
CA GLU A 38 0.67 -6.24 2.21
C GLU A 38 0.86 -6.66 0.74
N ASN A 39 0.26 -5.92 -0.19
CA ASN A 39 0.27 -6.25 -1.62
C ASN A 39 1.36 -5.54 -2.43
N ILE A 40 1.93 -4.44 -1.92
CA ILE A 40 2.94 -3.65 -2.64
C ILE A 40 4.39 -3.97 -2.28
N ASP A 41 4.63 -4.77 -1.24
CA ASP A 41 5.98 -5.24 -0.90
C ASP A 41 6.42 -6.36 -1.86
N ARG A 42 6.64 -6.00 -3.12
CA ARG A 42 7.02 -6.92 -4.20
C ARG A 42 8.15 -6.34 -5.02
N ALA A 43 9.21 -7.12 -5.22
CA ALA A 43 10.38 -6.71 -5.97
C ALA A 43 10.07 -6.26 -7.42
N GLU A 44 9.01 -6.81 -8.02
CA GLU A 44 8.56 -6.45 -9.37
C GLU A 44 8.01 -5.02 -9.52
N LEU A 45 7.60 -4.41 -8.41
CA LEU A 45 7.11 -3.03 -8.35
C LEU A 45 8.24 -2.02 -8.16
N LEU A 46 9.46 -2.48 -7.85
CA LEU A 46 10.61 -1.59 -7.72
C LEU A 46 11.01 -1.02 -9.10
N PRO A 47 11.34 0.27 -9.18
CA PRO A 47 11.83 0.87 -10.41
C PRO A 47 13.11 0.18 -10.91
N ASP A 48 13.08 -0.26 -12.16
CA ASP A 48 14.24 -0.84 -12.85
C ASP A 48 14.78 0.17 -13.88
N PRO A 49 15.91 0.85 -13.58
CA PRO A 49 16.46 1.88 -14.45
C PRO A 49 17.09 1.32 -15.74
N SER A 50 17.25 0.00 -15.85
CA SER A 50 17.78 -0.64 -17.07
C SER A 50 16.74 -0.78 -18.19
N ARG A 51 15.45 -0.65 -17.86
CA ARG A 51 14.35 -0.78 -18.82
C ARG A 51 14.28 0.43 -19.74
N THR A 52 13.97 0.16 -21.01
CA THR A 52 13.50 1.22 -21.90
C THR A 52 12.12 1.71 -21.48
N LEU A 53 11.72 2.87 -21.97
CA LEU A 53 10.41 3.44 -21.68
C LEU A 53 9.25 2.51 -22.10
N ASP A 54 9.38 1.82 -23.22
CA ASP A 54 8.34 0.90 -23.70
C ASP A 54 8.24 -0.36 -22.84
N GLN A 55 9.38 -0.88 -22.37
CA GLN A 55 9.41 -2.00 -21.43
C GLN A 55 8.77 -1.62 -20.09
N ALA A 56 9.09 -0.43 -19.56
CA ALA A 56 8.49 0.07 -18.33
C ALA A 56 6.97 0.23 -18.47
N ARG A 57 6.48 0.76 -19.60
CA ARG A 57 5.04 0.88 -19.88
C ARG A 57 4.34 -0.46 -19.98
N ALA A 58 4.94 -1.43 -20.65
CA ALA A 58 4.40 -2.78 -20.76
C ALA A 58 4.26 -3.43 -19.38
N GLN A 59 5.31 -3.34 -18.55
CA GLN A 59 5.28 -3.85 -17.17
C GLN A 59 4.17 -3.19 -16.34
N ILE A 60 4.06 -1.86 -16.39
CA ILE A 60 3.03 -1.15 -15.61
C ILE A 60 1.63 -1.57 -16.07
N LEU A 61 1.40 -1.75 -17.38
CA LEU A 61 0.13 -2.22 -17.90
C LEU A 61 -0.22 -3.62 -17.39
N ASP A 62 0.75 -4.53 -17.34
CA ASP A 62 0.55 -5.89 -16.83
C ASP A 62 0.27 -5.87 -15.32
N THR A 63 0.97 -5.04 -14.56
CA THR A 63 0.68 -4.82 -13.14
C THR A 63 -0.74 -4.27 -12.93
N MET A 64 -1.15 -3.27 -13.72
CA MET A 64 -2.50 -2.71 -13.63
C MET A 64 -3.60 -3.75 -13.91
N ARG A 65 -3.38 -4.64 -14.88
CA ARG A 65 -4.30 -5.76 -15.16
C ARG A 65 -4.42 -6.69 -13.96
N SER A 66 -3.30 -6.98 -13.29
CA SER A 66 -3.30 -7.77 -12.06
C SER A 66 -4.09 -7.08 -10.94
N LEU A 67 -3.86 -5.78 -10.72
CA LEU A 67 -4.60 -5.00 -9.72
C LEU A 67 -6.11 -5.00 -10.01
N ALA A 68 -6.50 -4.75 -11.25
CA ALA A 68 -7.89 -4.77 -11.68
C ALA A 68 -8.54 -6.16 -11.47
N GLY A 69 -7.82 -7.24 -11.80
CA GLY A 69 -8.28 -8.61 -11.59
C GLY A 69 -8.49 -8.99 -10.12
N ASN A 70 -7.77 -8.32 -9.20
CA ASN A 70 -7.93 -8.49 -7.76
C ASN A 70 -8.93 -7.50 -7.14
N GLY A 71 -9.68 -6.76 -7.96
CA GLY A 71 -10.72 -5.84 -7.48
C GLY A 71 -10.20 -4.53 -6.90
N PHE A 72 -8.92 -4.20 -7.08
CA PHE A 72 -8.32 -2.97 -6.54
C PHE A 72 -9.06 -1.70 -6.97
N ALA A 73 -9.58 -1.67 -8.21
CA ALA A 73 -10.30 -0.52 -8.75
C ALA A 73 -11.79 -0.47 -8.35
N ALA A 74 -12.35 -1.54 -7.77
CA ALA A 74 -13.78 -1.64 -7.47
C ALA A 74 -14.32 -0.48 -6.59
N PRO A 75 -13.59 0.06 -5.60
CA PRO A 75 -14.06 1.20 -4.82
C PRO A 75 -14.29 2.48 -5.64
N GLY A 76 -13.60 2.64 -6.77
CA GLY A 76 -13.75 3.79 -7.66
C GLY A 76 -15.02 3.77 -8.51
N PHE A 77 -15.76 2.66 -8.55
CA PHE A 77 -16.98 2.52 -9.34
C PHE A 77 -18.23 2.40 -8.46
N ALA A 78 -19.36 2.89 -8.95
CA ALA A 78 -20.65 2.72 -8.27
C ALA A 78 -21.07 1.24 -8.21
N ALA A 79 -21.86 0.88 -7.20
CA ALA A 79 -22.36 -0.49 -7.00
C ALA A 79 -23.13 -1.01 -8.22
N ASP A 80 -23.96 -0.17 -8.85
CA ASP A 80 -24.73 -0.50 -10.06
C ASP A 80 -23.85 -0.70 -11.32
N HIS A 81 -22.54 -0.45 -11.20
CA HIS A 81 -21.53 -0.70 -12.23
C HIS A 81 -20.49 -1.75 -11.79
N GLY A 82 -20.79 -2.54 -10.75
CA GLY A 82 -19.94 -3.63 -10.26
C GLY A 82 -18.84 -3.21 -9.29
N GLY A 83 -18.87 -1.97 -8.79
CA GLY A 83 -17.96 -1.49 -7.75
C GLY A 83 -18.54 -1.54 -6.34
N THR A 84 -17.90 -0.85 -5.40
CA THR A 84 -18.42 -0.68 -4.02
C THR A 84 -18.90 0.74 -3.73
N GLY A 85 -18.54 1.71 -4.56
CA GLY A 85 -18.85 3.14 -4.37
C GLY A 85 -18.08 3.81 -3.24
N ASP A 86 -17.08 3.14 -2.65
CA ASP A 86 -16.27 3.70 -1.57
C ASP A 86 -15.14 4.58 -2.13
N VAL A 87 -15.49 5.83 -2.42
CA VAL A 87 -14.56 6.85 -2.96
C VAL A 87 -13.37 7.08 -2.04
N GLY A 88 -13.56 7.00 -0.73
CA GLY A 88 -12.46 7.25 0.20
C GLY A 88 -11.46 6.09 0.25
N ALA A 89 -11.94 4.84 0.13
CA ALA A 89 -11.07 3.69 -0.05
C ALA A 89 -10.34 3.76 -1.41
N ALA A 90 -11.01 4.22 -2.47
CA ALA A 90 -10.41 4.37 -3.79
C ALA A 90 -9.22 5.35 -3.76
N VAL A 91 -9.43 6.57 -3.25
CA VAL A 91 -8.39 7.60 -3.17
C VAL A 91 -7.25 7.16 -2.25
N THR A 92 -7.58 6.61 -1.08
CA THR A 92 -6.56 6.16 -0.11
C THR A 92 -5.73 4.99 -0.64
N GLY A 93 -6.37 4.05 -1.34
CA GLY A 93 -5.71 2.91 -1.97
C GLY A 93 -4.71 3.37 -3.03
N ILE A 94 -5.12 4.26 -3.94
CA ILE A 94 -4.26 4.81 -4.99
C ILE A 94 -3.12 5.63 -4.39
N GLU A 95 -3.38 6.47 -3.37
CA GLU A 95 -2.33 7.21 -2.66
C GLU A 95 -1.28 6.27 -2.06
N THR A 96 -1.74 5.21 -1.39
CA THR A 96 -0.85 4.24 -0.74
C THR A 96 -0.05 3.42 -1.76
N LEU A 97 -0.62 3.14 -2.94
CA LEU A 97 0.09 2.50 -4.06
C LEU A 97 1.29 3.34 -4.53
N GLY A 98 1.24 4.66 -4.33
CA GLY A 98 2.34 5.58 -4.64
C GLY A 98 3.63 5.30 -3.86
N TYR A 99 3.55 4.60 -2.71
CA TYR A 99 4.75 4.14 -2.00
C TYR A 99 5.53 3.05 -2.77
N ALA A 100 4.87 2.34 -3.68
CA ALA A 100 5.49 1.32 -4.52
C ALA A 100 6.07 1.94 -5.79
N ASP A 101 5.22 2.60 -6.58
CA ASP A 101 5.59 3.20 -7.85
C ASP A 101 4.61 4.35 -8.22
N LEU A 102 5.14 5.56 -8.40
CA LEU A 102 4.34 6.75 -8.71
C LEU A 102 3.75 6.71 -10.13
N SER A 103 4.41 6.02 -11.07
CA SER A 103 3.92 5.86 -12.44
C SER A 103 2.71 4.93 -12.49
N LEU A 104 2.72 3.87 -11.67
CA LEU A 104 1.61 2.95 -11.47
C LEU A 104 0.46 3.65 -10.74
N MET A 105 0.73 4.41 -9.68
CA MET A 105 -0.27 5.21 -8.96
C MET A 105 -1.06 6.12 -9.91
N VAL A 106 -0.36 6.90 -10.75
CA VAL A 106 -1.02 7.83 -11.70
C VAL A 106 -1.91 7.12 -12.72
N LYS A 107 -1.57 5.89 -13.11
CA LYS A 107 -2.33 5.15 -14.13
C LYS A 107 -3.44 4.29 -13.54
N SER A 108 -3.42 4.06 -12.22
CA SER A 108 -4.41 3.24 -11.51
C SER A 108 -5.63 4.03 -11.05
N GLY A 109 -5.60 5.36 -11.14
CA GLY A 109 -6.77 6.24 -10.98
C GLY A 109 -7.39 6.61 -12.31
#